data_AF-A0A150PJR2-F1
#
_entry.id   AF-A0A150PJR2-F1
#
_cell.length_a   1.000
_cell.length_b   1.000
_cell.length_c   1.000
_cell.angle_alpha   90.00
_cell.angle_beta   90.00
_cell.angle_gamma   90.00
#
_symmetry.space_group_name_H-M   'P 1'
#
loop_
_entity.id
_entity.type
_entity.pdbx_description
1 polymer ?
#
loop_
_entity_poly.entity_id
_entity_poly.type
_entity_poly.pdbx_seq_one_letter_code
_entity_poly.pdbx_strand_id
1 'polypeptide(L)' 'AHLLLSGAAVRSARNLKGHLKLELTFARREISCFGFELGELAARFAGGRVDVVGRLRRDAWRGGDAVEIRIEHVAAAD' A
#
# COMPACT_ATOMS: atom_id res chain seq x y z
N ALA A 1 -8.15 -7.87 12.42
CA ALA A 1 -7.48 -6.73 13.10
C ALA A 1 -7.19 -5.65 12.07
N HIS A 2 -7.55 -4.41 12.36
CA HIS A 2 -7.15 -3.25 11.56
C HIS A 2 -5.80 -2.73 12.04
N LEU A 3 -5.08 -2.05 11.16
CA LEU A 3 -3.81 -1.38 11.46
C LEU A 3 -3.76 -0.02 10.78
N LEU A 4 -2.95 0.86 11.36
CA LEU A 4 -2.50 2.12 10.76
C LEU A 4 -1.00 2.04 10.52
N LEU A 5 -0.58 2.35 9.30
CA LEU A 5 0.81 2.58 8.95
C LEU A 5 0.94 4.07 8.62
N SER A 6 1.68 4.82 9.43
CA SER A 6 1.80 6.28 9.27
C SER A 6 3.15 6.70 8.69
N GLY A 7 3.13 7.68 7.77
CA GLY A 7 4.32 8.32 7.21
C GLY A 7 5.23 7.39 6.42
N ALA A 8 4.70 6.31 5.86
CA ALA A 8 5.49 5.32 5.13
C ALA A 8 5.95 5.88 3.79
N ALA A 9 7.23 5.70 3.47
CA ALA A 9 7.81 6.21 2.22
C ALA A 9 7.35 5.35 1.04
N VAL A 10 6.89 5.97 -0.04
CA VAL A 10 6.43 5.27 -1.24
C VAL A 10 7.63 4.94 -2.12
N ARG A 11 7.96 3.65 -2.25
CA ARG A 11 8.98 3.16 -3.18
C ARG A 11 8.42 3.01 -4.59
N SER A 12 7.18 2.51 -4.69
CA SER A 12 6.48 2.35 -5.96
C SER A 12 4.98 2.52 -5.76
N ALA A 13 4.34 3.23 -6.69
CA ALA A 13 2.90 3.33 -6.80
C ALA A 13 2.48 2.98 -8.23
N ARG A 14 1.59 1.99 -8.38
CA ARG A 14 1.19 1.49 -9.70
C ARG A 14 -0.32 1.33 -9.79
N ASN A 15 -0.86 1.74 -10.92
CA ASN A 15 -2.23 1.41 -11.33
C ASN A 15 -2.21 0.05 -12.04
N LEU A 16 -2.77 -0.98 -11.42
CA LEU A 16 -2.92 -2.33 -11.95
C LEU A 16 -4.39 -2.55 -12.34
N LYS A 17 -4.75 -2.20 -13.58
CA LYS A 17 -6.11 -2.37 -14.11
C LYS A 17 -7.20 -1.73 -13.22
N GLY A 18 -6.95 -0.53 -12.70
CA GLY A 18 -7.86 0.18 -11.79
C GLY A 18 -7.59 -0.09 -10.31
N HIS A 19 -6.63 -0.95 -9.96
CA HIS A 19 -6.26 -1.22 -8.57
C HIS A 19 -4.95 -0.54 -8.19
N LEU A 20 -4.84 -0.10 -6.94
CA LEU A 20 -3.64 0.52 -6.43
C LEU A 20 -2.72 -0.54 -5.83
N LYS A 21 -1.51 -0.66 -6.38
CA LYS A 21 -0.41 -1.38 -5.74
C LYS A 21 0.57 -0.36 -5.18
N LEU A 22 0.81 -0.42 -3.87
CA LEU A 22 1.89 0.33 -3.23
C LEU A 22 2.96 -0.63 -2.73
N GLU A 23 4.22 -0.23 -2.94
CA GLU A 23 5.36 -0.79 -2.24
C GLU A 23 5.93 0.33 -1.37
N LEU A 24 5.90 0.10 -0.06
CA LEU A 24 6.24 1.11 0.94
C LEU A 24 7.48 0.69 1.71
N THR A 25 8.19 1.67 2.25
CA THR A 25 9.26 1.48 3.23
C THR A 25 8.83 2.10 4.56
N PHE A 26 8.77 1.28 5.61
CA PHE A 26 8.48 1.73 6.98
C PHE A 26 9.41 1.00 7.95
N ALA A 27 10.02 1.74 8.88
CA ALA A 27 11.00 1.18 9.83
C ALA A 27 12.08 0.29 9.17
N ARG A 28 12.56 0.69 7.98
CA ARG A 28 13.53 -0.05 7.13
C ARG A 28 13.04 -1.43 6.63
N ARG A 29 11.73 -1.68 6.66
CA ARG A 29 11.10 -2.87 6.10
C ARG A 29 10.26 -2.50 4.88
N GLU A 30 10.25 -3.40 3.90
CA GLU A 30 9.36 -3.28 2.75
C GLU A 30 7.98 -3.82 3.13
N ILE A 31 6.95 -3.06 2.80
CA ILE A 31 5.56 -3.40 3.07
C ILE A 31 4.79 -3.29 1.77
N SER A 32 4.13 -4.38 1.40
CA SER A 32 3.25 -4.40 0.24
C SER A 32 1.84 -4.00 0.63
N CYS A 33 1.18 -3.17 -0.17
CA CYS A 33 -0.21 -2.81 0.00
C CYS A 33 -0.99 -2.91 -1.30
N PHE A 34 -2.28 -3.26 -1.20
CA PHE A 34 -3.18 -3.37 -2.34
C PHE A 34 -4.56 -2.81 -2.05
N GLY A 35 -5.03 -1.89 -2.89
CA GLY A 35 -6.33 -1.25 -2.82
C GLY A 35 -7.16 -1.54 -4.05
N PHE A 36 -8.40 -2.00 -3.86
CA PHE A 36 -9.35 -2.20 -4.96
C PHE A 36 -9.89 -0.85 -5.42
N GLU A 37 -10.04 -0.69 -6.75
CA GLU A 37 -10.60 0.51 -7.38
C GLU A 37 -9.92 1.85 -7.04
N LEU A 38 -8.72 1.81 -6.44
CA LEU A 38 -7.93 3.00 -6.07
C LEU A 38 -6.83 3.34 -7.08
N GLY A 39 -6.80 2.68 -8.25
CA GLY A 39 -5.67 2.74 -9.19
C GLY A 39 -5.34 4.14 -9.70
N GLU A 40 -6.35 5.01 -9.84
CA GLU A 40 -6.17 6.40 -10.29
C GLU A 40 -5.31 7.24 -9.32
N LEU A 41 -5.24 6.83 -8.04
CA LEU A 41 -4.43 7.51 -7.04
C LEU A 41 -2.93 7.22 -7.16
N ALA A 42 -2.51 6.28 -8.02
CA ALA A 42 -1.10 5.87 -8.11
C ALA A 42 -0.16 7.05 -8.40
N ALA A 43 -0.52 7.91 -9.35
CA ALA A 43 0.31 9.07 -9.70
C ALA A 43 0.44 10.07 -8.54
N ARG A 44 -0.62 10.21 -7.73
CA ARG A 44 -0.65 11.12 -6.57
C ARG A 44 0.38 10.74 -5.50
N PHE A 45 0.66 9.45 -5.34
CA PHE A 45 1.52 8.95 -4.26
C PHE A 45 2.96 8.67 -4.69
N ALA A 46 3.26 8.75 -5.98
CA ALA A 46 4.60 8.46 -6.49
C ALA A 46 5.65 9.40 -5.86
N GLY A 47 6.69 8.81 -5.24
CA GLY A 47 7.80 9.56 -4.63
C GLY A 47 7.47 10.27 -3.31
N GLY A 48 6.25 10.15 -2.79
CA GLY A 48 5.83 10.79 -1.55
C GLY A 48 5.89 9.89 -0.31
N ARG A 49 5.17 10.32 0.73
CA ARG A 49 4.83 9.50 1.91
C ARG A 49 3.33 9.35 2.01
N VAL A 50 2.89 8.27 2.62
CA VAL A 50 1.47 7.97 2.81
C VAL A 50 1.16 7.45 4.20
N ASP A 51 -0.06 7.73 4.64
CA ASP A 51 -0.73 7.05 5.74
C ASP A 51 -1.70 6.01 5.15
N VAL A 52 -1.69 4.79 5.71
CA VAL A 52 -2.53 3.67 5.26
C VAL A 52 -3.28 3.07 6.43
N VAL A 53 -4.61 3.02 6.31
CA VAL A 53 -5.46 2.18 7.18
C VAL A 53 -5.88 0.95 6.40
N GLY A 54 -5.75 -0.21 7.03
CA GLY A 54 -6.10 -1.45 6.38
C GLY A 54 -6.05 -2.68 7.27
N ARG A 55 -6.01 -3.84 6.61
CA ARG A 55 -5.93 -5.14 7.27
C ARG A 55 -4.83 -5.99 6.65
N LEU A 56 -4.11 -6.75 7.47
CA LEU A 56 -3.19 -7.76 6.97
C LEU A 56 -3.96 -8.87 6.26
N ARG A 57 -3.44 -9.30 5.12
CA ARG A 57 -3.87 -10.49 4.39
C ARG A 57 -2.66 -11.25 3.87
N ARG A 58 -2.88 -12.49 3.47
CA ARG A 58 -1.92 -13.25 2.67
C ARG A 58 -1.89 -12.70 1.25
N ASP A 59 -0.70 -12.49 0.73
CA ASP A 59 -0.46 -12.16 -0.67
C ASP A 59 -0.56 -13.45 -1.50
N ALA A 60 -1.72 -13.66 -2.11
CA ALA A 60 -1.96 -14.82 -2.96
C ALA A 60 -1.14 -14.79 -4.28
N TRP A 61 -0.51 -13.67 -4.63
CA TRP A 61 0.27 -13.52 -5.87
C TRP A 61 1.74 -13.86 -5.70
N ARG A 62 2.34 -13.57 -4.53
CA ARG A 62 3.74 -13.95 -4.20
C ARG A 62 3.84 -15.31 -3.51
N GLY A 63 3.02 -16.27 -3.95
CA GLY A 63 3.06 -17.64 -3.42
C GLY A 63 2.30 -17.86 -2.11
N GLY A 64 1.48 -16.90 -1.65
CA GLY A 64 0.57 -17.11 -0.51
C GLY A 64 1.16 -16.91 0.89
N ASP A 65 2.49 -16.80 1.00
CA ASP A 65 3.20 -16.71 2.29
C ASP A 65 3.65 -15.28 2.66
N ALA A 66 3.70 -14.37 1.68
CA ALA A 66 4.00 -12.97 1.98
C ALA A 66 2.79 -12.26 2.60
N VAL A 67 3.02 -11.38 3.56
CA VAL A 67 1.96 -10.55 4.16
C VAL A 67 1.81 -9.27 3.36
N GLU A 68 0.57 -8.90 3.06
CA GLU A 68 0.21 -7.66 2.37
C GLU A 68 -0.88 -6.91 3.16
N ILE A 69 -0.86 -5.58 3.13
CA ILE A 69 -1.94 -4.76 3.67
C ILE A 69 -3.00 -4.56 2.58
N ARG A 70 -4.22 -5.03 2.82
CA ARG A 70 -5.38 -4.57 2.07
C ARG A 70 -5.72 -3.15 2.49
N ILE A 71 -5.63 -2.20 1.55
CA ILE A 71 -5.94 -0.80 1.77
C ILE A 71 -7.45 -0.63 1.91
N GLU A 72 -7.86 0.03 2.98
CA GLU A 72 -9.23 0.52 3.18
C GLU A 72 -9.28 2.04 3.01
N HIS A 73 -8.28 2.73 3.55
CA HIS A 73 -8.06 4.15 3.34
C HIS A 73 -6.57 4.45 3.12
N VAL A 74 -6.28 5.45 2.29
CA VAL A 74 -4.94 5.95 2.06
C VAL A 74 -4.97 7.46 1.82
N ALA A 75 -3.99 8.16 2.39
CA ALA A 75 -3.80 9.59 2.21
C ALA A 75 -2.31 9.90 2.03
N ALA A 76 -2.00 11.04 1.42
CA ALA A 76 -0.65 11.58 1.49
C ALA A 76 -0.36 11.96 2.95
N ALA A 77 0.83 11.63 3.43
CA ALA A 77 1.30 12.11 4.72
C ALA A 77 1.95 13.47 4.53
N ASP A 78 1.62 14.42 5.42
CA ASP A 78 2.24 15.75 5.48
C ASP A 78 3.71 15.69 5.92
#